data_AF-A0A2H1JHD3-F1
#
_entry.id   AF-A0A2H1JHD3-F1
#
_cell.length_a   1.000
_cell.length_b   1.000
_cell.length_c   1.000
_cell.angle_alpha   90.00
_cell.angle_beta   90.00
_cell.angle_gamma   90.00
#
_symmetry.space_group_name_H-M   'P 1'
#
loop_
_entity.id
_entity.type
_entity.pdbx_description
1 polymer ?
#
loop_
_entity_poly.entity_id
_entity_poly.type
_entity_poly.pdbx_seq_one_letter_code
_entity_poly.pdbx_strand_id
1 'polypeptide(L)'
;MTGLPSVGLISHGTSSPIGQVLIEVLAAEVATDLRIRGIADEVMLGHVDVQEPDVDEVISRLPADRPVILVPLLLSPGYHVHVDLAEAAGRAAESGRDVRRTPTLGPDPRLAEILADRLPPLRSSDDVILAAAGSSDERANESCREMGRMLAAELKRPVEVGFLAGAGVPLKDLVGQSRSRGARPVLANYLLAPGFFDELARKLVDGSIDSNGLLAPPLLTGGGITSTVPPKLVEIVRDRVRGQPHAPAPQRLNVQPHSPDRPMADRDAICHSMTQTLR
;
A
#
# COMPACT_ATOMS: atom_id res chain seq x y z
N MET A 1 2.66 34.61 2.78
CA MET A 1 2.14 33.59 1.84
C MET A 1 0.94 32.93 2.48
N THR A 2 -0.28 33.32 2.09
CA THR A 2 -1.54 32.93 2.76
C THR A 2 -2.52 32.31 1.75
N GLY A 3 -2.03 31.45 0.86
CA GLY A 3 -2.84 30.70 -0.11
C GLY A 3 -2.79 29.20 0.18
N LEU A 4 -3.81 28.46 -0.27
CA LEU A 4 -3.80 26.99 -0.27
C LEU A 4 -2.62 26.49 -1.14
N PRO A 5 -1.97 25.36 -0.81
CA PRO A 5 -0.96 24.76 -1.68
C PRO A 5 -1.58 24.26 -2.98
N SER A 6 -0.79 24.25 -4.05
CA SER A 6 -1.06 23.43 -5.23
C SER A 6 -0.66 21.98 -4.97
N VAL A 7 -1.37 21.03 -5.57
CA VAL A 7 -1.05 19.60 -5.42
C VAL A 7 -0.75 18.96 -6.78
N GLY A 8 0.43 18.34 -6.89
CA GLY A 8 0.78 17.46 -8.00
C GLY A 8 0.56 16.00 -7.59
N LEU A 9 -0.42 15.33 -8.17
CA LEU A 9 -0.62 13.88 -7.98
C LEU A 9 0.25 13.15 -9.00
N ILE A 10 1.27 12.43 -8.55
CA ILE A 10 2.26 11.83 -9.45
C ILE A 10 2.10 10.32 -9.46
N SER A 11 1.63 9.76 -10.57
CA SER A 11 1.60 8.31 -10.78
C SER A 11 2.87 7.83 -11.48
N HIS A 12 3.07 6.52 -11.58
CA HIS A 12 4.14 6.00 -12.44
C HIS A 12 3.86 6.26 -13.92
N GLY A 13 2.59 6.24 -14.34
CA GLY A 13 2.18 6.13 -15.73
C GLY A 13 2.05 4.67 -16.20
N THR A 14 1.21 4.45 -17.21
CA THR A 14 0.89 3.12 -17.73
C THR A 14 0.46 3.20 -19.19
N SER A 15 0.77 2.16 -19.97
CA SER A 15 0.31 2.01 -21.36
C SER A 15 -1.09 1.40 -21.47
N SER A 16 -1.68 0.97 -20.34
CA SER A 16 -3.03 0.40 -20.28
C SER A 16 -4.08 1.52 -20.33
N PRO A 17 -4.94 1.59 -21.37
CA PRO A 17 -5.97 2.63 -21.47
C PRO A 17 -6.94 2.61 -20.27
N ILE A 18 -7.30 1.42 -19.78
CA ILE A 18 -8.15 1.27 -18.59
C ILE A 18 -7.42 1.79 -17.35
N GLY A 19 -6.12 1.50 -17.23
CA GLY A 19 -5.30 2.00 -16.13
C GLY A 19 -5.22 3.53 -16.12
N GLN A 20 -5.04 4.15 -17.29
CA GLN A 20 -5.02 5.61 -17.46
C GLN A 20 -6.32 6.24 -16.96
N VAL A 21 -7.47 5.76 -17.47
CA VAL A 21 -8.80 6.25 -17.06
C VAL A 21 -9.01 6.12 -15.55
N LEU A 22 -8.60 5.00 -14.94
CA LEU A 22 -8.81 4.80 -13.51
C LEU A 22 -7.94 5.72 -12.63
N ILE A 23 -6.72 6.02 -13.07
CA ILE A 23 -5.85 6.99 -12.39
C ILE A 23 -6.40 8.42 -12.54
N GLU A 24 -6.94 8.77 -13.71
CA GLU A 24 -7.62 10.06 -13.92
C GLU A 24 -8.85 10.19 -13.01
N VAL A 25 -9.66 9.14 -12.87
CA VAL A 25 -10.80 9.13 -11.95
C VAL A 25 -10.35 9.29 -10.50
N LEU A 26 -9.31 8.58 -10.06
CA LEU A 26 -8.73 8.77 -8.73
C LEU A 26 -8.28 10.23 -8.52
N ALA A 27 -7.58 10.81 -9.51
CA ALA A 27 -7.12 12.19 -9.44
C ALA A 27 -8.29 13.18 -9.34
N ALA A 28 -9.36 12.97 -10.10
CA ALA A 28 -10.57 13.80 -10.07
C ALA A 28 -11.32 13.71 -8.73
N GLU A 29 -11.43 12.51 -8.16
CA GLU A 29 -12.04 12.31 -6.84
C GLU A 29 -11.22 12.96 -5.71
N VAL A 30 -9.89 12.80 -5.75
CA VAL A 30 -8.99 13.49 -4.83
C VAL A 30 -9.12 15.00 -4.96
N ALA A 31 -9.07 15.53 -6.19
CA ALA A 31 -9.19 16.97 -6.42
C ALA A 31 -10.52 17.53 -5.88
N THR A 32 -11.60 16.78 -6.04
CA THR A 32 -12.92 17.13 -5.51
C THR A 32 -12.93 17.13 -3.98
N ASP A 33 -12.40 16.08 -3.33
CA ASP A 33 -12.32 15.99 -1.87
C ASP A 33 -11.46 17.10 -1.27
N LEU A 34 -10.29 17.38 -1.85
CA LEU A 34 -9.40 18.45 -1.39
C LEU A 34 -10.05 19.84 -1.51
N ARG A 35 -10.76 20.10 -2.62
CA ARG A 35 -11.44 21.38 -2.86
C ARG A 35 -12.61 21.59 -1.90
N ILE A 36 -13.48 20.58 -1.73
CA ILE A 36 -14.63 20.64 -0.82
C ILE A 36 -14.17 20.93 0.61
N ARG A 37 -13.01 20.40 1.01
CA ARG A 37 -12.44 20.58 2.35
C ARG A 37 -11.58 21.83 2.51
N GLY A 38 -11.42 22.64 1.46
CA GLY A 38 -10.57 23.84 1.48
C GLY A 38 -9.11 23.52 1.78
N ILE A 39 -8.57 22.40 1.28
CA ILE A 39 -7.18 21.99 1.48
C ILE A 39 -6.30 22.42 0.30
N ALA A 40 -6.81 22.25 -0.92
CA ALA A 40 -6.17 22.66 -2.17
C ALA A 40 -7.25 22.96 -3.20
N ASP A 41 -7.06 24.00 -4.00
CA ASP A 41 -7.93 24.40 -5.11
C ASP A 41 -7.40 23.93 -6.47
N GLU A 42 -6.06 23.97 -6.61
CA GLU A 42 -5.30 23.55 -7.79
C GLU A 42 -4.69 22.16 -7.59
N VAL A 43 -5.14 21.20 -8.41
CA VAL A 43 -4.67 19.82 -8.38
C VAL A 43 -4.41 19.36 -9.80
N MET A 44 -3.21 18.87 -10.07
CA MET A 44 -2.79 18.39 -11.39
C MET A 44 -2.26 16.97 -11.29
N LEU A 45 -2.71 16.10 -12.19
CA LEU A 45 -2.13 14.77 -12.39
C LEU A 45 -0.89 14.90 -13.28
N GLY A 46 0.17 14.19 -12.94
CA GLY A 46 1.29 13.92 -13.81
C GLY A 46 1.89 12.55 -13.57
N HIS A 47 3.00 12.30 -14.25
CA HIS A 47 3.58 10.97 -14.35
C HIS A 47 5.10 11.04 -14.25
N VAL A 48 5.70 9.97 -13.73
CA VAL A 48 7.16 9.80 -13.76
C VAL A 48 7.62 9.24 -15.10
N ASP A 49 6.79 8.44 -15.75
CA ASP A 49 7.13 7.76 -16.99
C ASP A 49 5.86 7.52 -17.84
N VAL A 50 6.05 7.06 -19.08
CA VAL A 50 5.03 6.58 -20.04
C VAL A 50 4.05 7.63 -20.56
N GLN A 51 3.66 8.60 -19.74
CA GLN A 51 2.60 9.57 -20.00
C GLN A 51 3.07 10.98 -19.66
N GLU A 52 2.43 11.96 -20.29
CA GLU A 52 2.60 13.38 -19.99
C GLU A 52 1.37 13.92 -19.22
N PRO A 53 1.50 15.01 -18.44
CA PRO A 53 2.73 15.77 -18.20
C PRO A 53 3.70 15.05 -17.25
N ASP A 54 5.00 15.20 -17.50
CA ASP A 54 6.04 14.81 -16.56
C ASP A 54 6.04 15.68 -15.27
N VAL A 55 6.87 15.31 -14.29
CA VAL A 55 6.92 15.98 -12.98
C VAL A 55 7.35 17.44 -13.09
N ASP A 56 8.33 17.76 -13.94
CA ASP A 56 8.84 19.12 -14.09
C ASP A 56 7.78 20.01 -14.78
N GLU A 57 7.08 19.45 -15.77
CA GLU A 57 5.97 20.09 -16.45
C GLU A 57 4.81 20.37 -15.47
N VAL A 58 4.45 19.42 -14.61
CA VAL A 58 3.46 19.66 -13.54
C VAL A 58 3.89 20.83 -12.64
N ILE A 59 5.13 20.83 -12.15
CA ILE A 59 5.62 21.90 -11.28
C ILE A 59 5.58 23.27 -11.99
N SER A 60 5.87 23.30 -13.28
CA SER A 60 5.89 24.53 -14.10
C SER A 60 4.49 25.08 -14.40
N ARG A 61 3.50 24.21 -14.60
CA ARG A 61 2.11 24.59 -14.93
C ARG A 61 1.31 25.00 -13.70
N LEU A 62 1.65 24.48 -12.52
CA LEU A 62 1.01 24.88 -11.26
C LEU A 62 1.38 26.34 -10.88
N PRO A 63 0.47 27.11 -10.26
CA PRO A 63 0.73 28.52 -9.93
C PRO A 63 2.05 28.79 -9.20
N ALA A 64 2.76 29.83 -9.65
CA ALA A 64 4.08 30.21 -9.15
C ALA A 64 4.06 30.80 -7.73
N ASP A 65 2.93 31.38 -7.32
CA ASP A 65 2.75 32.23 -6.13
C ASP A 65 2.46 31.45 -4.82
N ARG A 66 2.45 30.12 -4.89
CA ARG A 66 2.09 29.21 -3.79
C ARG A 66 2.97 27.96 -3.77
N PRO A 67 3.13 27.29 -2.63
CA PRO A 67 3.89 26.05 -2.53
C PRO A 67 3.20 24.91 -3.30
N VAL A 68 4.01 23.96 -3.78
CA VAL A 68 3.56 22.74 -4.46
C VAL A 68 3.82 21.53 -3.57
N ILE A 69 2.81 20.68 -3.38
CA ILE A 69 2.93 19.39 -2.70
C ILE A 69 2.80 18.28 -3.73
N LEU A 70 3.88 17.53 -3.95
CA LEU A 70 3.90 16.34 -4.79
C LEU A 70 3.49 15.12 -3.97
N VAL A 71 2.43 14.45 -4.42
CA VAL A 71 1.89 13.23 -3.81
C VAL A 71 2.12 12.05 -4.74
N PRO A 72 3.06 11.14 -4.41
CA PRO A 72 3.26 9.93 -5.20
C PRO A 72 2.04 8.99 -5.02
N LEU A 73 1.31 8.74 -6.11
CA LEU A 73 0.26 7.74 -6.19
C LEU A 73 0.87 6.33 -6.37
N LEU A 74 1.74 5.95 -5.44
CA LEU A 74 2.52 4.70 -5.46
C LEU A 74 2.32 3.92 -4.18
N LEU A 75 2.40 2.60 -4.27
CA LEU A 75 2.13 1.70 -3.14
C LEU A 75 3.39 1.36 -2.31
N SER A 76 4.58 1.59 -2.85
CA SER A 76 5.84 1.35 -2.15
C SER A 76 6.88 2.40 -2.57
N PRO A 77 7.88 2.69 -1.70
CA PRO A 77 8.94 3.65 -2.01
C PRO A 77 9.95 3.01 -2.98
N GLY A 78 9.64 3.01 -4.27
CA GLY A 78 10.57 2.58 -5.32
C GLY A 78 11.75 3.55 -5.48
N TYR A 79 12.95 3.01 -5.75
CA TYR A 79 14.17 3.81 -5.92
C TYR A 79 14.02 4.92 -6.96
N HIS A 80 13.68 4.54 -8.19
CA HIS A 80 13.65 5.48 -9.33
C HIS A 80 12.68 6.62 -9.07
N VAL A 81 11.43 6.32 -8.72
CA VAL A 81 10.45 7.38 -8.45
C VAL A 81 10.84 8.26 -7.25
N HIS A 82 11.45 7.69 -6.20
CA HIS A 82 11.89 8.51 -5.09
C HIS A 82 13.00 9.49 -5.49
N VAL A 83 13.94 9.04 -6.32
CA VAL A 83 15.03 9.86 -6.87
C VAL A 83 14.47 10.90 -7.85
N ASP A 84 13.66 10.49 -8.83
CA ASP A 84 13.13 11.38 -9.86
C ASP A 84 12.31 12.54 -9.25
N LEU A 85 11.46 12.23 -8.27
CA LEU A 85 10.71 13.25 -7.53
C LEU A 85 11.65 14.13 -6.69
N ALA A 86 12.67 13.56 -6.05
CA ALA A 86 13.64 14.32 -5.26
C ALA A 86 14.44 15.30 -6.12
N GLU A 87 14.88 14.85 -7.29
CA GLU A 87 15.61 15.67 -8.24
C GLU A 87 14.74 16.76 -8.83
N ALA A 88 13.50 16.46 -9.24
CA ALA A 88 12.55 17.47 -9.71
C ALA A 88 12.27 18.54 -8.64
N ALA A 89 12.07 18.12 -7.38
CA ALA A 89 11.91 19.06 -6.27
C ALA A 89 13.19 19.89 -6.01
N GLY A 90 14.37 19.29 -6.17
CA GLY A 90 15.67 19.97 -6.05
C GLY A 90 15.86 21.04 -7.13
N ARG A 91 15.64 20.69 -8.41
CA ARG A 91 15.66 21.63 -9.54
C ARG A 91 14.68 22.79 -9.34
N ALA A 92 13.47 22.48 -8.87
CA ALA A 92 12.47 23.49 -8.57
C ALA A 92 12.93 24.43 -7.44
N ALA A 93 13.55 23.90 -6.39
CA ALA A 93 14.10 24.70 -5.30
C ALA A 93 15.24 25.63 -5.76
N GLU A 94 16.12 25.17 -6.66
CA GLU A 94 17.15 26.01 -7.29
C GLU A 94 16.57 27.18 -8.08
N SER A 95 15.37 27.00 -8.65
CA SER A 95 14.60 28.06 -9.32
C SER A 95 13.76 28.94 -8.38
N GLY A 96 13.83 28.70 -7.07
CA GLY A 96 13.09 29.46 -6.05
C GLY A 96 11.65 28.99 -5.79
N ARG A 97 11.25 27.80 -6.28
CA ARG A 97 9.93 27.20 -6.03
C ARG A 97 9.94 26.38 -4.73
N ASP A 98 8.97 26.63 -3.84
CA ASP A 98 8.73 25.79 -2.66
C ASP A 98 7.98 24.52 -3.08
N VAL A 99 8.74 23.44 -3.33
CA VAL A 99 8.20 22.12 -3.70
C VAL A 99 8.50 21.12 -2.59
N ARG A 100 7.46 20.46 -2.09
CA ARG A 100 7.54 19.44 -1.05
C ARG A 100 7.01 18.12 -1.56
N ARG A 101 7.48 17.03 -0.98
CA ARG A 101 7.05 15.66 -1.32
C ARG A 101 6.45 15.00 -0.11
N THR A 102 5.41 14.21 -0.35
CA THR A 102 4.82 13.34 0.67
C THR A 102 5.36 11.91 0.53
N PRO A 103 5.17 11.04 1.55
CA PRO A 103 5.45 9.61 1.40
C PRO A 103 4.56 8.94 0.33
N THR A 104 4.89 7.72 -0.09
CA THR A 104 4.09 6.86 -0.99
C THR A 104 2.86 6.28 -0.29
N LEU A 105 1.73 6.11 -0.96
CA LEU A 105 0.44 5.69 -0.38
C LEU A 105 0.53 4.47 0.55
N GLY A 106 1.38 3.49 0.23
CA GLY A 106 1.64 2.33 1.07
C GLY A 106 3.02 2.34 1.73
N PRO A 107 3.20 1.54 2.80
CA PRO A 107 2.18 0.69 3.44
C PRO A 107 1.23 1.51 4.34
N ASP A 108 -0.06 1.15 4.40
CA ASP A 108 -1.08 1.80 5.24
C ASP A 108 -2.17 0.76 5.61
N PRO A 109 -2.60 0.65 6.88
CA PRO A 109 -3.66 -0.28 7.29
C PRO A 109 -4.96 -0.16 6.49
N ARG A 110 -5.31 1.04 6.02
CA ARG A 110 -6.49 1.22 5.17
C ARG A 110 -6.34 0.54 3.80
N LEU A 111 -5.11 0.38 3.30
CA LEU A 111 -4.85 -0.44 2.11
C LEU A 111 -5.05 -1.93 2.42
N ALA A 112 -4.72 -2.41 3.62
CA ALA A 112 -5.01 -3.79 4.02
C ALA A 112 -6.52 -4.04 4.06
N GLU A 113 -7.29 -3.09 4.59
CA GLU A 113 -8.76 -3.16 4.58
C GLU A 113 -9.31 -3.19 3.14
N ILE A 114 -8.81 -2.33 2.24
CA ILE A 114 -9.23 -2.37 0.82
C ILE A 114 -8.87 -3.71 0.19
N LEU A 115 -7.66 -4.22 0.39
CA LEU A 115 -7.23 -5.50 -0.16
C LEU A 115 -8.10 -6.66 0.36
N ALA A 116 -8.42 -6.66 1.65
CA ALA A 116 -9.31 -7.64 2.26
C ALA A 116 -10.73 -7.59 1.67
N ASP A 117 -11.29 -6.38 1.49
CA ASP A 117 -12.61 -6.17 0.88
C ASP A 117 -12.68 -6.64 -0.58
N ARG A 118 -11.54 -6.66 -1.29
CA ARG A 118 -11.46 -7.15 -2.68
C ARG A 118 -11.33 -8.67 -2.78
N LEU A 119 -10.95 -9.36 -1.71
CA LEU A 119 -10.79 -10.81 -1.74
C LEU A 119 -12.16 -11.49 -1.89
N PRO A 120 -12.23 -12.61 -2.65
CA PRO A 120 -13.44 -13.44 -2.64
C PRO A 120 -13.62 -14.10 -1.27
N PRO A 121 -14.82 -14.67 -0.97
CA PRO A 121 -15.01 -15.48 0.23
C PRO A 121 -13.94 -16.57 0.34
N LEU A 122 -13.16 -16.50 1.41
CA LEU A 122 -12.02 -17.38 1.64
C LEU A 122 -12.44 -18.67 2.33
N ARG A 123 -11.82 -19.78 1.95
CA ARG A 123 -11.87 -21.08 2.64
C ARG A 123 -10.74 -21.15 3.68
N SER A 124 -10.88 -22.05 4.64
CA SER A 124 -9.82 -22.35 5.62
C SER A 124 -8.58 -22.93 4.96
N SER A 125 -8.74 -23.66 3.85
CA SER A 125 -7.66 -24.30 3.08
C SER A 125 -7.04 -23.41 1.98
N ASP A 126 -7.46 -22.15 1.86
CA ASP A 126 -6.88 -21.23 0.87
C ASP A 126 -5.52 -20.71 1.35
N ASP A 127 -4.56 -20.58 0.45
CA ASP A 127 -3.33 -19.85 0.71
C ASP A 127 -3.49 -18.43 0.19
N VAL A 128 -3.41 -17.43 1.07
CA VAL A 128 -3.52 -16.02 0.67
C VAL A 128 -2.13 -15.48 0.40
N ILE A 129 -1.94 -14.92 -0.80
CA ILE A 129 -0.66 -14.38 -1.23
C ILE A 129 -0.89 -12.93 -1.66
N LEU A 130 -0.17 -11.99 -1.07
CA LEU A 130 -0.07 -10.63 -1.58
C LEU A 130 0.77 -10.65 -2.87
N ALA A 131 0.13 -10.38 -4.00
CA ALA A 131 0.77 -10.29 -5.29
C ALA A 131 1.23 -8.85 -5.54
N ALA A 132 2.53 -8.60 -5.44
CA ALA A 132 3.14 -7.29 -5.68
C ALA A 132 3.91 -7.27 -7.01
N ALA A 133 4.05 -6.09 -7.62
CA ALA A 133 4.89 -5.92 -8.82
C ALA A 133 6.34 -6.34 -8.55
N GLY A 134 6.90 -5.91 -7.41
CA GLY A 134 8.30 -6.11 -7.03
C GLY A 134 9.25 -5.08 -7.63
N SER A 135 10.43 -4.98 -7.03
CA SER A 135 11.45 -4.00 -7.38
C SER A 135 12.86 -4.59 -7.26
N SER A 136 13.82 -3.97 -7.94
CA SER A 136 15.24 -4.16 -7.65
C SER A 136 15.69 -3.48 -6.35
N ASP A 137 14.91 -2.52 -5.83
CA ASP A 137 15.15 -1.90 -4.53
C ASP A 137 14.52 -2.73 -3.40
N GLU A 138 15.37 -3.29 -2.54
CA GLU A 138 14.88 -4.11 -1.41
C GLU A 138 14.06 -3.30 -0.40
N ARG A 139 14.21 -1.97 -0.33
CA ARG A 139 13.35 -1.13 0.53
C ARG A 139 11.91 -1.13 0.04
N ALA A 140 11.69 -1.14 -1.27
CA ALA A 140 10.37 -1.25 -1.86
C ALA A 140 9.77 -2.65 -1.63
N ASN A 141 10.60 -3.71 -1.68
CA ASN A 141 10.16 -5.07 -1.38
C ASN A 141 9.84 -5.24 0.11
N GLU A 142 10.64 -4.70 1.02
CA GLU A 142 10.35 -4.71 2.46
C GLU A 142 9.06 -3.95 2.79
N SER A 143 8.81 -2.82 2.13
CA SER A 143 7.52 -2.12 2.22
C SER A 143 6.34 -2.99 1.78
N CYS A 144 6.49 -3.81 0.73
CA CYS A 144 5.47 -4.80 0.35
C CYS A 144 5.32 -5.92 1.40
N ARG A 145 6.41 -6.36 2.03
CA ARG A 145 6.36 -7.35 3.13
C ARG A 145 5.63 -6.79 4.35
N GLU A 146 5.86 -5.52 4.67
CA GLU A 146 5.11 -4.81 5.71
C GLU A 146 3.62 -4.75 5.39
N MET A 147 3.25 -4.43 4.15
CA MET A 147 1.87 -4.49 3.69
C MET A 147 1.28 -5.90 3.84
N GLY A 148 2.05 -6.95 3.54
CA GLY A 148 1.66 -8.34 3.76
C GLY A 148 1.37 -8.65 5.24
N ARG A 149 2.20 -8.13 6.16
CA ARG A 149 1.96 -8.24 7.61
C ARG A 149 0.68 -7.53 8.05
N MET A 150 0.41 -6.34 7.52
CA MET A 150 -0.85 -5.61 7.80
C MET A 150 -2.07 -6.36 7.26
N LEU A 151 -1.99 -6.91 6.04
CA LEU A 151 -3.07 -7.73 5.47
C LEU A 151 -3.29 -9.02 6.26
N ALA A 152 -2.22 -9.67 6.74
CA ALA A 152 -2.33 -10.84 7.61
C ALA A 152 -3.06 -10.52 8.92
N ALA A 153 -2.78 -9.35 9.52
CA ALA A 153 -3.45 -8.87 10.72
C ALA A 153 -4.94 -8.60 10.46
N GLU A 154 -5.27 -7.94 9.34
CA GLU A 154 -6.66 -7.66 8.94
C GLU A 154 -7.47 -8.95 8.71
N LEU A 155 -6.91 -9.90 7.96
CA LEU A 155 -7.56 -11.18 7.65
C LEU A 155 -7.51 -12.19 8.80
N LYS A 156 -6.71 -11.92 9.85
CA LYS A 156 -6.43 -12.85 10.96
C LYS A 156 -5.97 -14.23 10.48
N ARG A 157 -5.16 -14.26 9.42
CA ARG A 157 -4.59 -15.48 8.83
C ARG A 157 -3.23 -15.18 8.18
N PRO A 158 -2.36 -16.20 7.99
CA PRO A 158 -1.10 -16.00 7.29
C PRO A 158 -1.30 -15.46 5.88
N VAL A 159 -0.44 -14.52 5.49
CA VAL A 159 -0.34 -13.98 4.13
C VAL A 159 1.12 -14.04 3.71
N GLU A 160 1.40 -14.76 2.62
CA GLU A 160 2.72 -14.74 2.00
C GLU A 160 2.82 -13.55 1.04
N VAL A 161 4.03 -13.10 0.72
CA VAL A 161 4.25 -12.00 -0.24
C VAL A 161 5.07 -12.52 -1.42
N GLY A 162 4.49 -12.43 -2.61
CA GLY A 162 5.10 -12.86 -3.86
C GLY A 162 5.26 -11.70 -4.83
N PHE A 163 6.37 -11.71 -5.57
CA PHE A 163 6.73 -10.64 -6.50
C PHE A 163 6.66 -11.11 -7.96
N LEU A 164 6.10 -10.27 -8.83
CA LEU A 164 6.00 -10.53 -10.28
C LEU A 164 7.33 -10.30 -11.00
N ALA A 165 8.16 -9.40 -10.47
CA ALA A 165 9.48 -9.03 -10.98
C ALA A 165 10.41 -8.60 -9.83
N GLY A 166 11.65 -8.29 -10.17
CA GLY A 166 12.64 -7.81 -9.19
C GLY A 166 13.17 -8.90 -8.27
N ALA A 167 13.67 -8.49 -7.10
CA ALA A 167 14.17 -9.37 -6.07
C ALA A 167 13.03 -9.88 -5.15
N GLY A 168 13.30 -10.93 -4.38
CA GLY A 168 12.33 -11.55 -3.47
C GLY A 168 11.82 -12.91 -3.96
N VAL A 169 10.78 -13.44 -3.29
CA VAL A 169 10.20 -14.75 -3.64
C VAL A 169 9.31 -14.57 -4.88
N PRO A 170 9.58 -15.28 -5.99
CA PRO A 170 8.75 -15.15 -7.19
C PRO A 170 7.32 -15.61 -6.93
N LEU A 171 6.34 -14.81 -7.36
CA LEU A 171 4.91 -15.10 -7.17
C LEU A 171 4.51 -16.46 -7.78
N LYS A 172 5.09 -16.79 -8.94
CA LYS A 172 4.89 -18.09 -9.61
C LYS A 172 5.28 -19.28 -8.73
N ASP A 173 6.31 -19.13 -7.90
CA ASP A 173 6.81 -20.22 -7.06
C ASP A 173 5.88 -20.43 -5.88
N LEU A 174 5.35 -19.35 -5.26
CA LEU A 174 4.33 -19.44 -4.21
C LEU A 174 3.03 -20.07 -4.73
N VAL A 175 2.58 -19.67 -5.92
CA VAL A 175 1.41 -20.27 -6.58
C VAL A 175 1.64 -21.76 -6.84
N GLY A 176 2.81 -22.14 -7.34
CA GLY A 176 3.19 -23.54 -7.57
C GLY A 176 3.24 -24.36 -6.27
N GLN A 177 3.84 -23.80 -5.22
CA GLN A 177 3.92 -24.43 -3.91
C GLN A 177 2.53 -24.64 -3.29
N SER A 178 1.66 -23.63 -3.35
CA SER A 178 0.27 -23.74 -2.89
C SER A 178 -0.46 -24.90 -3.56
N ARG A 179 -0.37 -24.97 -4.90
CA ARG A 179 -0.95 -26.07 -5.69
C ARG A 179 -0.36 -27.43 -5.32
N SER A 180 0.96 -27.53 -5.12
CA SER A 180 1.62 -28.79 -4.75
C SER A 180 1.17 -29.35 -3.39
N ARG A 181 0.71 -28.48 -2.49
CA ARG A 181 0.11 -28.85 -1.20
C ARG A 181 -1.39 -29.17 -1.29
N GLY A 182 -1.99 -29.08 -2.48
CA GLY A 182 -3.43 -29.21 -2.68
C GLY A 182 -4.24 -28.00 -2.19
N ALA A 183 -3.57 -26.90 -1.85
CA ALA A 183 -4.21 -25.65 -1.44
C ALA A 183 -4.57 -24.80 -2.68
N ARG A 184 -5.57 -23.94 -2.52
CA ARG A 184 -6.00 -22.99 -3.54
C ARG A 184 -5.28 -21.65 -3.33
N PRO A 185 -4.45 -21.17 -4.28
CA PRO A 185 -3.84 -19.86 -4.17
C PRO A 185 -4.88 -18.76 -4.43
N VAL A 186 -5.02 -17.83 -3.48
CA VAL A 186 -5.86 -16.63 -3.60
C VAL A 186 -4.97 -15.41 -3.53
N LEU A 187 -4.87 -14.69 -4.65
CA LEU A 187 -3.97 -13.55 -4.81
C LEU A 187 -4.66 -12.25 -4.43
N ALA A 188 -4.18 -11.58 -3.38
CA ALA A 188 -4.52 -10.20 -3.06
C ALA A 188 -3.67 -9.27 -3.92
N ASN A 189 -4.29 -8.61 -4.90
CA ASN A 189 -3.59 -7.88 -5.96
C ASN A 189 -3.13 -6.50 -5.48
N TYR A 190 -1.86 -6.39 -5.09
CA TYR A 190 -1.25 -5.16 -4.62
C TYR A 190 -0.71 -4.31 -5.78
N LEU A 191 -1.64 -3.95 -6.67
CA LEU A 191 -1.43 -3.06 -7.80
C LEU A 191 -2.49 -1.96 -7.75
N LEU A 192 -2.10 -0.74 -8.10
CA LEU A 192 -3.02 0.40 -8.03
C LEU A 192 -4.12 0.30 -9.08
N ALA A 193 -3.79 -0.04 -10.32
CA ALA A 193 -4.72 -0.12 -11.44
C ALA A 193 -4.36 -1.27 -12.40
N PRO A 194 -5.28 -1.69 -13.30
CA PRO A 194 -5.00 -2.66 -14.36
C PRO A 194 -3.85 -2.22 -15.29
N GLY A 195 -3.02 -3.19 -15.67
CA GLY A 195 -1.90 -2.99 -16.58
C GLY A 195 -1.05 -4.26 -16.72
N PHE A 196 0.19 -4.10 -17.19
CA PHE A 196 1.08 -5.22 -17.49
C PHE A 196 1.23 -6.22 -16.32
N PHE A 197 1.52 -5.74 -15.11
CA PHE A 197 1.69 -6.61 -13.94
C PHE A 197 0.40 -7.31 -13.51
N ASP A 198 -0.75 -6.66 -13.69
CA ASP A 198 -2.06 -7.26 -13.43
C ASP A 198 -2.35 -8.40 -14.40
N GLU A 199 -2.00 -8.23 -15.68
CA GLU A 199 -2.09 -9.31 -16.68
C GLU A 199 -1.15 -10.47 -16.38
N LEU A 200 0.08 -10.20 -15.91
CA LEU A 200 1.00 -11.26 -15.48
C LEU A 200 0.44 -12.06 -14.31
N ALA A 201 -0.09 -11.37 -13.28
CA ALA A 201 -0.74 -12.04 -12.14
C ALA A 201 -1.92 -12.91 -12.59
N ARG A 202 -2.75 -12.39 -13.51
CA ARG A 202 -3.91 -13.10 -14.07
C ARG A 202 -3.51 -14.39 -14.79
N LYS A 203 -2.47 -14.33 -15.64
CA LYS A 203 -1.94 -15.50 -16.35
C LYS A 203 -1.45 -16.61 -15.41
N LEU A 204 -0.94 -16.27 -14.23
CA LEU A 204 -0.48 -17.28 -13.26
C LEU A 204 -1.63 -18.11 -12.69
N VAL A 205 -2.81 -17.51 -12.51
CA VAL A 205 -3.98 -18.20 -11.97
C VAL A 205 -4.85 -18.85 -13.05
N ASP A 206 -4.90 -18.31 -14.28
CA ASP A 206 -5.72 -18.83 -15.39
C ASP A 206 -5.06 -19.99 -16.18
N GLY A 207 -3.72 -20.10 -16.14
CA GLY A 207 -2.92 -20.90 -17.09
C GLY A 207 -2.92 -22.43 -16.96
N SER A 208 -3.85 -23.07 -16.26
CA SER A 208 -3.92 -24.55 -16.17
C SER A 208 -5.35 -25.10 -16.34
N ILE A 209 -5.47 -26.31 -16.88
CA ILE A 209 -6.78 -26.99 -17.06
C ILE A 209 -7.44 -27.29 -15.70
N ASP A 210 -6.65 -27.32 -14.62
CA ASP A 210 -7.07 -27.50 -13.21
C ASP A 210 -7.03 -26.19 -12.39
N SER A 211 -7.13 -25.03 -13.04
CA SER A 211 -6.94 -23.71 -12.41
C SER A 211 -7.99 -23.37 -11.37
N ASN A 212 -7.72 -23.74 -10.12
CA ASN A 212 -8.50 -23.31 -8.97
C ASN A 212 -8.04 -21.96 -8.39
N GLY A 213 -6.97 -21.35 -8.91
CA GLY A 213 -6.44 -20.09 -8.37
C GLY A 213 -7.41 -18.92 -8.56
N LEU A 214 -7.40 -17.96 -7.63
CA LEU A 214 -8.20 -16.74 -7.74
C LEU A 214 -7.30 -15.51 -7.66
N LEU A 215 -7.61 -14.50 -8.47
CA LEU A 215 -6.99 -13.18 -8.41
C LEU A 215 -8.07 -12.15 -8.04
N ALA A 216 -7.89 -11.49 -6.90
CA ALA A 216 -8.68 -10.31 -6.57
C ALA A 216 -8.35 -9.17 -7.55
N PRO A 217 -9.29 -8.28 -7.84
CA PRO A 217 -8.99 -7.16 -8.72
C PRO A 217 -8.01 -6.17 -8.03
N PRO A 218 -7.32 -5.31 -8.81
CA PRO A 218 -6.46 -4.26 -8.26
C PRO A 218 -7.25 -3.25 -7.42
N LEU A 219 -6.55 -2.34 -6.72
CA LEU A 219 -7.15 -1.37 -5.81
C LEU A 219 -8.20 -0.49 -6.51
N LEU A 220 -7.90 -0.04 -7.73
CA LEU A 220 -8.82 0.65 -8.63
C LEU A 220 -9.40 -0.34 -9.63
N THR A 221 -10.73 -0.30 -9.83
CA THR A 221 -11.43 -1.20 -10.74
C THR A 221 -12.38 -0.47 -11.66
N GLY A 222 -12.33 -0.83 -12.95
CA GLY A 222 -13.35 -0.49 -13.92
C GLY A 222 -14.35 -1.63 -14.06
N GLY A 223 -15.63 -1.37 -13.81
CA GLY A 223 -16.70 -2.35 -13.98
C GLY A 223 -18.03 -1.87 -13.40
N GLY A 224 -18.94 -1.41 -14.26
CA GLY A 224 -20.23 -0.80 -13.90
C GLY A 224 -20.35 0.66 -14.36
N ILE A 225 -21.51 1.28 -14.15
CA ILE A 225 -21.82 2.68 -14.53
C ILE A 225 -20.93 3.70 -13.79
N THR A 226 -20.19 3.26 -12.76
CA THR A 226 -19.22 4.04 -11.99
C THR A 226 -17.97 3.22 -11.72
N SER A 227 -16.79 3.70 -12.13
CA SER A 227 -15.53 3.31 -11.50
C SER A 227 -15.64 3.50 -9.97
N THR A 228 -15.15 2.56 -9.17
CA THR A 228 -15.17 2.71 -7.71
C THR A 228 -13.74 2.91 -7.21
N VAL A 229 -13.37 4.17 -7.00
CA VAL A 229 -12.23 4.52 -6.16
C VAL A 229 -12.62 4.22 -4.71
N PRO A 230 -11.86 3.39 -3.97
CA PRO A 230 -12.16 3.15 -2.57
C PRO A 230 -12.07 4.48 -1.78
N PRO A 231 -13.09 4.88 -0.99
CA PRO A 231 -13.05 6.14 -0.25
C PRO A 231 -11.79 6.29 0.59
N LYS A 232 -11.39 5.20 1.29
CA LYS A 232 -10.17 5.11 2.08
C LYS A 232 -8.89 5.49 1.30
N LEU A 233 -8.85 5.26 0.00
CA LEU A 233 -7.71 5.65 -0.84
C LEU A 233 -7.62 7.17 -1.02
N VAL A 234 -8.77 7.83 -1.22
CA VAL A 234 -8.86 9.30 -1.23
C VAL A 234 -8.46 9.87 0.13
N GLU A 235 -8.86 9.23 1.23
CA GLU A 235 -8.47 9.64 2.59
C GLU A 235 -6.96 9.55 2.81
N ILE A 236 -6.32 8.47 2.36
CA ILE A 236 -4.85 8.33 2.42
C ILE A 236 -4.20 9.52 1.72
N VAL A 237 -4.59 9.79 0.47
CA VAL A 237 -4.04 10.89 -0.33
C VAL A 237 -4.22 12.24 0.38
N ARG A 238 -5.42 12.51 0.90
CA ARG A 238 -5.71 13.73 1.67
C ARG A 238 -4.79 13.87 2.88
N ASP A 239 -4.59 12.80 3.64
CA ASP A 239 -3.75 12.84 4.84
C ASP A 239 -2.29 13.11 4.49
N ARG A 240 -1.82 12.61 3.33
CA ARG A 240 -0.50 12.94 2.79
C ARG A 240 -0.36 14.42 2.49
N VAL A 241 -1.36 15.02 1.84
CA VAL A 241 -1.36 16.47 1.53
C VAL A 241 -1.30 17.30 2.82
N ARG A 242 -2.00 16.88 3.89
CA ARG A 242 -1.99 17.59 5.19
C ARG A 242 -0.72 17.41 6.00
N GLY A 243 0.19 16.51 5.58
CA GLY A 243 1.39 16.17 6.35
C GLY A 243 1.07 15.50 7.69
N GLN A 244 -0.11 14.88 7.83
CA GLN A 244 -0.46 14.18 9.06
C GLN A 244 0.26 12.83 9.12
N PRO A 245 1.04 12.55 10.18
CA PRO A 245 1.60 11.23 10.38
C PRO A 245 0.48 10.21 10.60
N HIS A 246 0.70 8.99 10.13
CA HIS A 246 -0.20 7.86 10.36
C HIS A 246 -0.45 7.69 11.87
N ALA A 247 -1.71 7.79 12.30
CA ALA A 247 -2.10 7.33 13.62
C ALA A 247 -2.06 5.79 13.61
N PRO A 248 -1.28 5.12 14.48
CA PRO A 248 -1.35 3.68 14.58
C PRO A 248 -2.80 3.28 14.87
N ALA A 249 -3.26 2.20 14.24
CA ALA A 249 -4.57 1.62 14.53
C ALA A 249 -4.74 1.50 16.05
N PRO A 250 -5.90 1.87 16.63
CA PRO A 250 -6.10 1.73 18.05
C PRO A 250 -5.87 0.27 18.43
N GLN A 251 -4.85 0.02 19.25
CA GLN A 251 -4.66 -1.27 19.87
C GLN A 251 -5.95 -1.52 20.66
N ARG A 252 -6.81 -2.43 20.18
CA ARG A 252 -7.91 -2.91 21.01
C ARG A 252 -7.23 -3.53 22.23
N LEU A 253 -7.38 -2.87 23.39
CA LEU A 253 -6.96 -3.41 24.67
C LEU A 253 -7.49 -4.84 24.73
N ASN A 254 -6.56 -5.79 24.70
CA ASN A 254 -6.86 -7.18 24.83
C ASN A 254 -7.23 -7.40 26.30
N VAL A 255 -8.50 -7.12 26.63
CA VAL A 255 -9.06 -7.49 27.93
C VAL A 255 -9.13 -9.01 27.90
N GLN A 256 -8.11 -9.66 28.46
CA GLN A 256 -8.17 -11.08 28.72
C GLN A 256 -9.40 -11.35 29.60
N PRO A 257 -10.26 -12.32 29.25
CA PRO A 257 -11.30 -12.75 30.16
C PRO A 257 -10.62 -13.38 31.39
N HIS A 258 -10.86 -12.78 32.56
CA HIS A 258 -10.53 -13.39 33.84
C HIS A 258 -11.12 -14.81 33.89
N SER A 259 -10.26 -15.80 33.99
CA SER A 259 -10.66 -17.16 34.34
C SER A 259 -10.99 -17.22 35.83
N PRO A 260 -12.10 -17.82 36.25
CA PRO A 260 -12.42 -17.97 37.66
C PRO A 260 -11.59 -19.11 38.28
N ASP A 261 -10.99 -18.79 39.42
CA ASP A 261 -10.60 -19.62 40.55
C ASP A 261 -10.09 -21.06 40.34
N ARG A 262 -8.83 -21.29 40.77
CA ARG A 262 -8.42 -22.56 41.40
C ARG A 262 -7.98 -22.28 42.85
N PRO A 263 -8.28 -23.18 43.79
CA PRO A 263 -8.10 -22.94 45.21
C PRO A 263 -6.63 -23.02 45.65
N MET A 264 -6.30 -22.18 46.62
CA MET A 264 -5.05 -22.13 47.39
C MET A 264 -4.67 -23.50 47.96
N ALA A 265 -3.44 -23.93 47.72
CA ALA A 265 -2.75 -24.92 48.53
C ALA A 265 -1.32 -24.44 48.82
N ASP A 266 -1.04 -24.37 50.13
CA ASP A 266 0.23 -24.28 50.85
C ASP A 266 1.30 -23.25 50.44
N ARG A 267 1.34 -22.19 51.27
CA ARG A 267 2.56 -21.51 51.68
C ARG A 267 3.21 -22.36 52.77
N ASP A 268 4.44 -22.84 52.56
CA ASP A 268 5.48 -22.90 53.59
C ASP A 268 6.80 -23.47 53.03
N ALA A 269 7.90 -22.75 53.30
CA ALA A 269 9.35 -23.08 53.19
C ALA A 269 10.11 -21.87 52.61
N ILE A 270 10.31 -20.80 53.38
CA ILE A 270 11.47 -20.58 54.28
C ILE A 270 12.79 -20.46 53.50
N CYS A 271 13.16 -19.21 53.28
CA CYS A 271 14.53 -18.74 53.10
C CYS A 271 15.21 -18.76 54.48
N HIS A 272 16.40 -19.36 54.63
CA HIS A 272 17.43 -18.91 55.58
C HIS A 272 18.82 -19.57 55.34
N SER A 273 19.82 -18.69 55.42
CA SER A 273 21.21 -18.87 55.90
C SER A 273 22.31 -19.39 54.96
N MET A 274 23.13 -18.43 54.52
CA MET A 274 24.59 -18.58 54.44
C MET A 274 25.17 -18.78 55.86
N THR A 275 26.19 -19.62 56.03
CA THR A 275 27.54 -19.28 56.56
C THR A 275 28.41 -20.55 56.62
N GLN A 276 29.67 -20.36 56.24
CA GLN A 276 30.85 -21.22 56.23
C GLN A 276 30.99 -22.22 57.40
N THR A 277 31.79 -23.29 57.21
CA THR A 277 33.10 -23.48 57.88
C THR A 277 33.70 -24.90 57.65
N LEU A 278 34.92 -24.90 57.10
CA LEU A 278 36.05 -25.85 57.24
C LEU A 278 36.02 -27.29 56.67
N ARG A 279 37.07 -27.50 55.85
CA ARG A 279 37.78 -28.73 55.41
C ARG A 279 37.27 -29.45 54.18
#